data_AF-E2BXA3-F1
#
_entry.id   AF-E2BXA3-F1
#
_cell.length_a   1.000
_cell.length_b   1.000
_cell.length_c   1.000
_cell.angle_alpha   90.00
_cell.angle_beta   90.00
_cell.angle_gamma   90.00
#
_symmetry.space_group_name_H-M   'P 1'
#
loop_
_entity.id
_entity.type
_entity.pdbx_description
1 polymer ?
#
loop_
_entity_poly.entity_id
_entity_poly.type
_entity_poly.pdbx_seq_one_letter_code
_entity_poly.pdbx_strand_id
1 'polypeptide(L)'
;MSFYDNHYYHLNKRLLSIIGQWPYQSRLESNTMLGITLFFTGSLTFLEGWGLVSGITDLSIIMENASPMLVNIFIFVKLLNYFFNKYKMKELLDHVEETWKMMQVGPRNEILRSYAEQNKVYTIRYTLALYTMWILYSTTPLIVSWTYKLLPINATYTARFLYRLEHVCDVDKYFNLLMLHGFISVFYIVSVPIAVDTMFVLCIQHVCALFEIIKYDMEHIQGSDFVTLELDIADDIEYHKIIECIKLHDQAFKLVPVGNTL
;
A
#
# COMPACT_ATOMS: atom_id res chain seq x y z
N MET A 1 22.66 -8.26 -3.70
CA MET A 1 21.32 -8.41 -3.07
C MET A 1 20.88 -7.03 -2.62
N SER A 2 19.68 -6.57 -2.97
CA SER A 2 19.25 -5.20 -2.61
C SER A 2 18.90 -5.13 -1.13
N PHE A 3 19.11 -3.98 -0.48
CA PHE A 3 18.80 -3.79 0.95
C PHE A 3 17.37 -4.23 1.30
N TYR A 4 16.41 -3.94 0.42
CA TYR A 4 14.99 -4.29 0.56
C TYR A 4 14.64 -5.77 0.33
N ASP A 5 15.61 -6.63 -0.01
CA ASP A 5 15.41 -8.09 0.00
C ASP A 5 15.51 -8.69 1.41
N ASN A 6 15.71 -7.85 2.43
CA ASN A 6 15.72 -8.28 3.81
C ASN A 6 14.32 -8.70 4.30
N HIS A 7 14.32 -9.39 5.44
CA HIS A 7 13.11 -9.96 6.02
C HIS A 7 12.04 -8.92 6.39
N TYR A 8 12.42 -7.68 6.72
CA TYR A 8 11.49 -6.62 7.15
C TYR A 8 10.71 -6.00 5.99
N TYR A 9 11.37 -5.76 4.86
CA TYR A 9 10.80 -4.95 3.77
C TYR A 9 10.53 -5.72 2.47
N HIS A 10 10.93 -6.99 2.38
CA HIS A 10 10.66 -7.84 1.22
C HIS A 10 9.19 -7.77 0.79
N LEU A 11 8.26 -7.87 1.75
CA LEU A 11 6.83 -7.91 1.43
C LEU A 11 6.36 -6.59 0.82
N ASN A 12 6.71 -5.46 1.42
CA ASN A 12 6.43 -4.11 0.89
C ASN A 12 6.98 -3.95 -0.54
N LYS A 13 8.24 -4.35 -0.76
CA LYS A 13 8.86 -4.36 -2.09
C LYS A 13 8.06 -5.20 -3.09
N ARG A 14 7.67 -6.42 -2.71
CA ARG A 14 6.93 -7.33 -3.58
C ARG A 14 5.55 -6.76 -3.94
N LEU A 15 4.83 -6.20 -2.98
CA LEU A 15 3.51 -5.59 -3.18
C LEU A 15 3.58 -4.41 -4.18
N LEU A 16 4.54 -3.50 -4.01
CA LEU A 16 4.76 -2.41 -4.96
C LEU A 16 5.20 -2.90 -6.34
N SER A 17 6.00 -3.97 -6.41
CA SER A 17 6.47 -4.53 -7.68
C SER A 17 5.32 -5.16 -8.47
N ILE A 18 4.35 -5.80 -7.79
CA ILE A 18 3.15 -6.39 -8.41
C ILE A 18 2.33 -5.33 -9.14
N ILE A 19 2.20 -4.12 -8.57
CA ILE A 19 1.46 -3.01 -9.21
C ILE A 19 2.35 -2.16 -10.14
N GLY A 20 3.62 -2.55 -10.35
CA GLY A 20 4.57 -1.85 -11.21
C GLY A 20 5.10 -0.53 -10.66
N GLN A 21 4.95 -0.29 -9.36
CA GLN A 21 5.29 0.98 -8.72
C GLN A 21 6.59 0.95 -7.91
N TRP A 22 7.27 -0.19 -7.82
CA TRP A 22 8.55 -0.27 -7.09
C TRP A 22 9.62 0.62 -7.75
N PRO A 23 10.23 1.58 -7.03
CA PRO A 23 11.10 2.58 -7.65
C PRO A 23 12.43 2.02 -8.15
N TYR A 24 12.93 0.92 -7.59
CA TYR A 24 14.18 0.27 -8.01
C TYR A 24 13.97 -0.86 -9.03
N GLN A 25 12.76 -1.05 -9.52
CA GLN A 25 12.46 -2.04 -10.56
C GLN A 25 12.98 -1.57 -11.92
N SER A 26 13.30 -2.51 -12.82
CA SER A 26 13.69 -2.16 -14.18
C SER A 26 12.56 -1.38 -14.88
N ARG A 27 12.90 -0.42 -15.73
CA ARG A 27 11.90 0.44 -16.41
C ARG A 27 10.90 -0.38 -17.21
N LEU A 28 11.37 -1.43 -17.90
CA LEU A 28 10.52 -2.30 -18.70
C LEU A 28 9.52 -3.07 -17.83
N GLU A 29 9.99 -3.72 -16.76
CA GLU A 29 9.10 -4.48 -15.87
C GLU A 29 8.13 -3.55 -15.13
N SER A 30 8.60 -2.42 -14.60
CA SER A 30 7.76 -1.44 -13.92
C SER A 30 6.63 -0.93 -14.84
N ASN A 31 6.96 -0.52 -16.07
CA ASN A 31 5.97 -0.05 -17.03
C ASN A 31 5.02 -1.16 -17.49
N THR A 32 5.51 -2.40 -17.63
CA THR A 32 4.68 -3.54 -18.02
C THR A 32 3.67 -3.88 -16.93
N MET A 33 4.13 -4.02 -15.68
CA MET A 33 3.26 -4.33 -14.54
C MET A 33 2.26 -3.20 -14.27
N LEU A 34 2.70 -1.94 -14.43
CA LEU A 34 1.80 -0.80 -14.33
C LEU A 34 0.75 -0.81 -15.45
N GLY A 35 1.14 -1.10 -16.69
CA GLY A 35 0.21 -1.22 -17.81
C GLY A 35 -0.83 -2.32 -17.59
N ILE A 36 -0.42 -3.48 -17.06
CA ILE A 36 -1.32 -4.56 -16.68
C ILE A 36 -2.29 -4.10 -15.58
N THR A 37 -1.78 -3.44 -14.54
CA THR A 37 -2.59 -2.91 -13.44
C THR A 37 -3.64 -1.91 -13.95
N LEU A 38 -3.23 -0.97 -14.81
CA LEU A 38 -4.11 0.04 -15.41
C LEU A 38 -5.15 -0.58 -16.35
N PHE A 39 -4.77 -1.59 -17.12
CA PHE A 39 -5.68 -2.28 -18.01
C PHE A 39 -6.82 -2.96 -17.24
N PHE A 40 -6.49 -3.76 -16.21
CA PHE A 40 -7.50 -4.48 -15.45
C PHE A 40 -8.36 -3.54 -14.58
N THR A 41 -7.75 -2.60 -13.86
CA THR A 41 -8.50 -1.62 -13.05
C THR A 41 -9.38 -0.74 -13.94
N GLY A 42 -8.82 -0.17 -15.01
CA GLY A 42 -9.53 0.73 -15.92
C GLY A 42 -10.64 0.03 -16.70
N SER A 43 -10.43 -1.20 -17.17
CA SER A 43 -11.48 -1.95 -17.87
C SER A 43 -12.65 -2.31 -16.95
N LEU A 44 -12.40 -2.65 -15.68
CA LEU A 44 -13.49 -2.88 -14.73
C LEU A 44 -14.26 -1.60 -14.42
N THR A 45 -13.56 -0.51 -14.13
CA THR A 45 -14.19 0.81 -13.89
C THR A 45 -14.99 1.29 -15.10
N PHE A 46 -14.51 1.02 -16.32
CA PHE A 46 -15.24 1.31 -17.55
C PHE A 46 -16.54 0.51 -17.66
N LEU A 47 -16.50 -0.80 -17.40
CA LEU A 47 -17.70 -1.65 -17.42
C LEU A 47 -18.72 -1.22 -16.36
N GLU A 48 -18.27 -0.93 -15.14
CA GLU A 48 -19.12 -0.40 -14.07
C GLU A 48 -19.74 0.95 -14.44
N GLY A 49 -18.94 1.87 -14.97
CA GLY A 49 -19.41 3.19 -15.39
C GLY A 49 -20.40 3.11 -16.55
N TRP A 50 -20.14 2.25 -17.53
CA TRP A 50 -21.05 2.00 -18.64
C TRP A 50 -22.36 1.37 -18.15
N GLY A 51 -22.28 0.43 -17.20
CA GLY A 51 -23.43 -0.10 -16.47
C GLY A 51 -24.22 1.00 -15.76
N LEU A 52 -23.56 1.85 -14.98
CA LEU A 52 -24.25 2.93 -14.28
C LEU A 52 -24.95 3.90 -15.24
N VAL A 53 -24.29 4.32 -16.32
CA VAL A 53 -24.85 5.25 -17.31
C VAL A 53 -26.05 4.63 -18.03
N SER A 54 -25.94 3.36 -18.44
CA SER A 54 -27.02 2.67 -19.16
C SER A 54 -28.24 2.37 -18.28
N GLY A 55 -28.07 2.28 -16.95
CA GLY A 55 -29.12 1.97 -15.99
C GLY A 55 -29.52 3.15 -15.10
N ILE A 56 -29.11 4.38 -15.44
CA ILE A 56 -29.22 5.57 -14.57
C ILE A 56 -30.66 5.95 -14.20
N THR A 57 -31.65 5.45 -14.94
CA THR A 57 -33.06 5.70 -14.65
C THR A 57 -33.59 4.87 -13.47
N ASP A 58 -32.88 3.80 -13.08
CA ASP A 58 -33.27 2.93 -11.98
C ASP A 58 -32.42 3.23 -10.74
N LEU A 59 -33.07 3.73 -9.68
CA LEU A 59 -32.41 4.06 -8.42
C LEU A 59 -31.70 2.87 -7.79
N SER A 60 -32.23 1.64 -7.96
CA SER A 60 -31.60 0.44 -7.43
C SER A 60 -30.26 0.15 -8.11
N ILE A 61 -30.18 0.37 -9.43
CA ILE A 61 -28.93 0.23 -10.20
C ILE A 61 -27.94 1.30 -9.78
N ILE A 62 -28.40 2.54 -9.59
CA ILE A 62 -27.54 3.63 -9.11
C ILE A 62 -26.93 3.27 -7.75
N MET A 63 -27.75 2.86 -6.79
CA MET A 63 -27.27 2.55 -5.44
C MET A 63 -26.27 1.39 -5.43
N GLU A 64 -26.50 0.36 -6.23
CA GLU A 64 -25.63 -0.83 -6.30
C GLU A 64 -24.30 -0.56 -7.02
N ASN A 65 -24.30 0.25 -8.10
CA ASN A 65 -23.11 0.52 -8.90
C ASN A 65 -22.32 1.77 -8.46
N ALA A 66 -22.94 2.74 -7.78
CA ALA A 66 -22.25 3.97 -7.38
C ALA A 66 -21.17 3.75 -6.32
N SER A 67 -21.43 2.90 -5.33
CA SER A 67 -20.47 2.59 -4.26
C SER A 67 -19.16 1.99 -4.79
N PRO A 68 -19.16 0.89 -5.59
CA PRO A 68 -17.93 0.33 -6.15
C PRO A 68 -17.24 1.29 -7.12
N MET A 69 -17.99 2.07 -7.91
CA MET A 69 -17.41 3.06 -8.81
C MET A 69 -16.63 4.16 -8.06
N LEU A 70 -17.17 4.66 -6.94
CA LEU A 70 -16.46 5.63 -6.09
C LEU A 70 -15.16 5.06 -5.52
N VAL A 71 -15.20 3.81 -5.03
CA VAL A 71 -14.01 3.10 -4.53
C VAL A 71 -12.95 2.96 -5.63
N ASN A 72 -13.37 2.58 -6.84
CA ASN A 72 -12.47 2.42 -7.98
C ASN A 72 -11.82 3.75 -8.40
N ILE A 73 -12.59 4.84 -8.44
CA ILE A 73 -12.05 6.19 -8.71
C ILE A 73 -11.00 6.56 -7.65
N PHE A 74 -11.30 6.36 -6.37
CA PHE A 74 -10.36 6.66 -5.28
C PHE A 74 -9.05 5.87 -5.40
N ILE A 75 -9.13 4.58 -5.74
CA ILE A 75 -7.97 3.72 -5.95
C ILE A 75 -7.16 4.16 -7.18
N PHE A 76 -7.84 4.58 -8.25
CA PHE A 76 -7.17 5.12 -9.44
C PHE A 76 -6.42 6.42 -9.12
N VAL A 77 -7.03 7.32 -8.34
CA VAL A 77 -6.37 8.54 -7.85
C VAL A 77 -5.15 8.19 -6.99
N LYS A 78 -5.25 7.22 -6.07
CA LYS A 78 -4.09 6.74 -5.29
C LYS A 78 -2.96 6.23 -6.19
N LEU A 79 -3.28 5.43 -7.21
CA LEU A 79 -2.28 4.89 -8.14
C LEU A 79 -1.58 6.00 -8.92
N LEU A 80 -2.33 6.98 -9.44
CA LEU A 80 -1.78 8.14 -10.14
C LEU A 80 -0.93 9.00 -9.22
N ASN A 81 -1.39 9.27 -8.00
CA ASN A 81 -0.63 10.04 -7.02
C ASN A 81 0.73 9.39 -6.75
N TYR A 82 0.75 8.08 -6.52
CA TYR A 82 1.99 7.33 -6.32
C TYR A 82 2.89 7.39 -7.55
N PHE A 83 2.33 7.27 -8.75
CA PHE A 83 3.07 7.37 -10.01
C PHE A 83 3.75 8.74 -10.17
N PHE A 84 3.02 9.84 -9.94
CA PHE A 84 3.59 11.19 -10.05
C PHE A 84 4.60 11.49 -8.94
N ASN A 85 4.43 10.93 -7.75
CA ASN A 85 5.33 11.10 -6.61
C ASN A 85 6.43 10.02 -6.52
N LYS A 86 6.66 9.22 -7.58
CA LYS A 86 7.63 8.11 -7.59
C LYS A 86 9.03 8.53 -7.17
N TYR A 87 9.49 9.72 -7.59
CA TYR A 87 10.80 10.24 -7.20
C TYR A 87 10.90 10.50 -5.69
N LYS A 88 9.87 11.12 -5.11
CA LYS A 88 9.81 11.34 -3.66
C LYS A 88 9.80 10.00 -2.92
N MET A 89 9.01 9.03 -3.38
CA MET A 89 8.97 7.70 -2.74
C MET A 89 10.31 6.97 -2.79
N LYS A 90 11.05 7.12 -3.89
CA LYS A 90 12.42 6.62 -3.98
C LYS A 90 13.32 7.31 -2.95
N GLU A 91 13.28 8.63 -2.88
CA GLU A 91 14.07 9.41 -1.92
C GLU A 91 13.77 9.01 -0.46
N LEU A 92 12.50 8.81 -0.08
CA LEU A 92 12.17 8.32 1.27
C LEU A 92 12.81 6.96 1.55
N LEU A 93 12.82 6.07 0.56
CA LEU A 93 13.45 4.76 0.69
C LEU A 93 14.97 4.89 0.80
N ASP A 94 15.61 5.68 -0.06
CA ASP A 94 17.05 5.95 0.02
C ASP A 94 17.43 6.43 1.45
N HIS A 95 16.63 7.33 2.05
CA HIS A 95 16.82 7.76 3.46
C HIS A 95 16.69 6.62 4.47
N VAL A 96 15.67 5.76 4.33
CA VAL A 96 15.52 4.58 5.20
C VAL A 96 16.80 3.73 5.13
N GLU A 97 17.26 3.39 3.93
CA GLU A 97 18.47 2.59 3.76
C GLU A 97 19.71 3.26 4.37
N GLU A 98 19.87 4.58 4.20
CA GLU A 98 20.95 5.36 4.80
C GLU A 98 20.92 5.33 6.33
N THR A 99 19.76 5.52 6.96
CA THR A 99 19.61 5.43 8.42
C THR A 99 20.05 4.06 8.93
N TRP A 100 19.65 2.98 8.25
CA TRP A 100 20.09 1.63 8.61
C TRP A 100 21.61 1.45 8.50
N LYS A 101 22.25 2.09 7.51
CA LYS A 101 23.72 2.08 7.37
C LYS A 101 24.42 2.87 8.48
N MET A 102 23.82 3.94 8.98
CA MET A 102 24.38 4.76 10.08
C MET A 102 24.23 4.07 11.44
N MET A 103 23.15 3.31 11.66
CA MET A 103 22.78 2.77 12.96
C MET A 103 22.85 1.23 12.99
N GLN A 104 24.03 0.67 12.72
CA GLN A 104 24.17 -0.79 12.54
C GLN A 104 24.25 -1.59 13.85
N VAL A 105 24.68 -0.98 14.96
CA VAL A 105 24.95 -1.68 16.23
C VAL A 105 24.49 -0.82 17.41
N GLY A 106 24.06 -1.49 18.48
CA GLY A 106 23.70 -0.85 19.75
C GLY A 106 22.21 -0.52 19.89
N PRO A 107 21.84 0.22 20.95
CA PRO A 107 20.44 0.47 21.33
C PRO A 107 19.60 1.14 20.23
N ARG A 108 20.21 2.04 19.45
CA ARG A 108 19.56 2.70 18.30
C ARG A 108 19.11 1.68 17.22
N ASN A 109 19.96 0.68 16.93
CA ASN A 109 19.63 -0.40 16.00
C ASN A 109 18.49 -1.29 16.53
N GLU A 110 18.45 -1.55 17.84
CA GLU A 110 17.38 -2.32 18.47
C GLU A 110 16.03 -1.61 18.34
N ILE A 111 16.01 -0.28 18.50
CA ILE A 111 14.82 0.54 18.26
C ILE A 111 14.37 0.44 16.79
N LEU A 112 15.27 0.68 15.82
CA LEU A 112 14.95 0.55 14.39
C LEU A 112 14.39 -0.83 14.04
N ARG A 113 15.00 -1.89 14.59
CA ARG A 113 14.58 -3.27 14.38
C ARG A 113 13.18 -3.53 14.95
N SER A 114 12.89 -3.02 16.14
CA SER A 114 11.57 -3.14 16.76
C SER A 114 10.47 -2.54 15.88
N TYR A 115 10.67 -1.31 15.40
CA TYR A 115 9.71 -0.63 14.53
C TYR A 115 9.60 -1.30 13.14
N ALA A 116 10.69 -1.82 12.59
CA ALA A 116 10.66 -2.56 11.33
C ALA A 116 9.92 -3.91 11.45
N GLU A 117 10.05 -4.61 12.57
CA GLU A 117 9.23 -5.80 12.85
C GLU A 117 7.75 -5.46 13.01
N GLN A 118 7.43 -4.35 13.69
CA GLN A 118 6.05 -3.87 13.79
C GLN A 118 5.45 -3.58 12.42
N ASN A 119 6.17 -2.85 11.55
CA ASN A 119 5.76 -2.58 10.18
C ASN A 119 5.52 -3.88 9.39
N LYS A 120 6.43 -4.85 9.51
CA LYS A 120 6.31 -6.14 8.83
C LYS A 120 5.07 -6.91 9.29
N VAL A 121 4.85 -7.02 10.60
CA VAL A 121 3.68 -7.70 11.16
C VAL A 121 2.39 -7.01 10.73
N TYR A 122 2.36 -5.68 10.75
CA TYR A 122 1.24 -4.90 10.22
C TYR A 122 0.99 -5.20 8.73
N THR A 123 2.03 -5.13 7.91
CA THR A 123 1.96 -5.38 6.46
C THR A 123 1.42 -6.79 6.18
N ILE A 124 1.89 -7.81 6.90
CA ILE A 124 1.40 -9.20 6.77
C ILE A 124 -0.09 -9.27 7.12
N ARG A 125 -0.50 -8.74 8.29
CA ARG A 125 -1.89 -8.81 8.73
C ARG A 125 -2.84 -8.06 7.80
N TYR A 126 -2.47 -6.85 7.39
CA TYR A 126 -3.26 -6.02 6.49
C TYR A 126 -3.42 -6.69 5.12
N THR A 127 -2.33 -7.21 4.55
CA THR A 127 -2.34 -7.94 3.27
C THR A 127 -3.22 -9.19 3.34
N LEU A 128 -3.07 -10.00 4.39
CA LEU A 128 -3.87 -11.21 4.59
C LEU A 128 -5.36 -10.89 4.73
N ALA A 129 -5.71 -9.86 5.52
CA ALA A 129 -7.09 -9.46 5.72
C ALA A 129 -7.75 -9.02 4.40
N LEU A 130 -7.10 -8.13 3.64
CA LEU A 130 -7.67 -7.61 2.39
C LEU A 130 -7.74 -8.65 1.28
N TYR A 131 -6.74 -9.51 1.11
CA TYR A 131 -6.84 -10.60 0.13
C TYR A 131 -7.84 -11.68 0.53
N THR A 132 -8.04 -11.93 1.83
CA THR A 132 -9.12 -12.83 2.29
C THR A 132 -10.49 -12.24 1.93
N MET A 133 -10.71 -10.94 2.17
CA MET A 133 -11.94 -10.24 1.78
C MET A 133 -12.17 -10.30 0.27
N TRP A 134 -11.13 -10.09 -0.53
CA TRP A 134 -11.19 -10.22 -1.99
C TRP A 134 -11.62 -11.63 -2.43
N ILE A 135 -11.05 -12.69 -1.85
CA ILE A 135 -11.41 -14.07 -2.18
C ILE A 135 -12.88 -14.33 -1.83
N LEU A 136 -13.32 -13.95 -0.64
CA LEU A 136 -14.72 -14.11 -0.22
C LEU A 136 -15.70 -13.36 -1.13
N TYR A 137 -15.40 -12.10 -1.45
CA TYR A 137 -16.21 -11.28 -2.36
C TYR A 137 -16.29 -11.91 -3.76
N SER A 138 -15.16 -12.29 -4.34
CA SER A 138 -15.11 -12.79 -5.73
C SER A 138 -15.67 -14.20 -5.90
N THR A 139 -15.67 -15.01 -4.84
CA THR A 139 -16.20 -16.39 -4.88
C THR A 139 -17.71 -16.47 -4.63
N THR A 140 -18.30 -15.45 -4.02
CA THR A 140 -19.74 -15.43 -3.70
C THR A 140 -20.63 -15.69 -4.92
N PRO A 141 -20.46 -15.00 -6.08
CA PRO A 141 -21.25 -15.27 -7.28
C PRO A 141 -21.10 -16.71 -7.82
N LEU A 142 -19.89 -17.29 -7.71
CA LEU A 142 -19.61 -18.65 -8.17
C LEU A 142 -20.33 -19.68 -7.31
N ILE A 143 -20.28 -19.51 -5.98
CA ILE A 143 -20.96 -20.40 -5.03
C ILE A 143 -22.47 -20.33 -5.28
N VAL A 144 -23.03 -19.13 -5.41
CA VAL A 144 -24.47 -18.97 -5.68
C VAL A 144 -24.84 -19.64 -7.01
N SER A 145 -24.16 -19.32 -8.11
CA SER A 145 -24.43 -19.95 -9.41
C SER A 145 -24.34 -21.49 -9.37
N TRP A 146 -23.34 -22.02 -8.68
CA TRP A 146 -23.16 -23.47 -8.53
C TRP A 146 -24.28 -24.11 -7.70
N THR A 147 -24.68 -23.49 -6.59
CA THR A 147 -25.79 -23.99 -5.76
C THR A 147 -27.10 -24.05 -6.55
N TYR A 148 -27.45 -23.00 -7.30
CA TYR A 148 -28.68 -22.98 -8.11
C TYR A 148 -28.68 -24.03 -9.23
N LYS A 149 -27.52 -24.38 -9.80
CA LYS A 149 -27.42 -25.47 -10.80
C LYS A 149 -27.67 -26.86 -10.20
N LEU A 150 -27.40 -27.05 -8.91
CA LEU A 150 -27.57 -28.34 -8.22
C LEU A 150 -28.96 -28.49 -7.60
N LEU A 151 -29.61 -27.39 -7.25
CA LEU A 151 -30.96 -27.39 -6.69
C LEU A 151 -32.00 -27.62 -7.81
N PRO A 152 -32.93 -28.58 -7.68
CA PRO A 152 -33.99 -28.85 -8.65
C PRO A 152 -35.13 -27.83 -8.53
N ILE A 153 -34.80 -26.53 -8.51
CA ILE A 153 -35.78 -25.45 -8.43
C ILE A 153 -36.06 -25.00 -9.86
N ASN A 154 -37.32 -25.12 -10.31
CA ASN A 154 -37.81 -24.68 -11.63
C ASN A 154 -37.78 -23.16 -11.85
N ALA A 155 -36.95 -22.42 -11.12
CA ALA A 155 -36.77 -20.98 -11.28
C ALA A 155 -35.58 -20.70 -12.19
N THR A 156 -35.79 -19.85 -13.21
CA THR A 156 -34.72 -19.24 -14.00
C THR A 156 -33.86 -18.37 -13.08
N TYR A 157 -32.71 -18.88 -12.64
CA TYR A 157 -31.71 -18.10 -11.93
C TYR A 157 -30.92 -17.27 -12.94
N THR A 158 -31.12 -15.96 -12.93
CA THR A 158 -30.27 -15.01 -13.68
C THR A 158 -28.94 -14.88 -12.94
N ALA A 159 -27.83 -15.13 -13.62
CA ALA A 159 -26.53 -15.10 -12.98
C ALA A 159 -26.20 -13.66 -12.54
N ARG A 160 -26.11 -13.44 -11.23
CA ARG A 160 -25.73 -12.12 -10.69
C ARG A 160 -24.21 -11.99 -10.71
N PHE A 161 -23.72 -11.04 -11.48
CA PHE A 161 -22.33 -10.63 -11.47
C PHE A 161 -22.02 -9.73 -10.25
N LEU A 162 -20.75 -9.43 -9.99
CA LEU A 162 -20.28 -8.63 -8.84
C LEU A 162 -20.91 -7.22 -8.77
N TYR A 163 -21.41 -6.73 -9.90
CA TYR A 163 -22.19 -5.51 -10.08
C TYR A 163 -23.16 -5.69 -11.25
N ARG A 164 -24.18 -4.82 -11.36
CA ARG A 164 -25.24 -4.96 -12.37
C ARG A 164 -24.76 -4.57 -13.77
N LEU A 165 -24.74 -5.56 -14.67
CA LEU A 165 -24.37 -5.45 -16.09
C LEU A 165 -25.44 -6.01 -17.04
N GLU A 166 -26.56 -6.50 -16.52
CA GLU A 166 -27.60 -7.24 -17.27
C GLU A 166 -28.22 -6.41 -18.42
N HIS A 167 -28.26 -5.09 -18.26
CA HIS A 167 -28.79 -4.14 -19.24
C HIS A 167 -27.76 -3.67 -20.27
N VAL A 168 -26.49 -4.04 -20.11
CA VAL A 168 -25.37 -3.68 -21.00
C VAL A 168 -24.98 -4.85 -21.89
N CYS A 169 -24.90 -6.04 -21.31
CA CYS A 169 -24.46 -7.24 -21.99
C CYS A 169 -25.18 -8.47 -21.46
N ASP A 170 -25.21 -9.52 -22.28
CA ASP A 170 -25.75 -10.82 -21.90
C ASP A 170 -24.83 -11.50 -20.87
N VAL A 171 -25.10 -11.24 -19.59
CA VAL A 171 -24.31 -11.74 -18.46
C VAL A 171 -24.32 -13.27 -18.42
N ASP A 172 -25.43 -13.91 -18.74
CA ASP A 172 -25.55 -15.37 -18.72
C ASP A 172 -24.65 -16.02 -19.78
N LYS A 173 -24.60 -15.42 -20.99
CA LYS A 173 -23.73 -15.90 -22.07
C LYS A 173 -22.23 -15.72 -21.78
N TYR A 174 -21.84 -14.60 -21.18
CA TYR A 174 -20.44 -14.24 -20.95
C TYR A 174 -19.94 -14.47 -19.52
N PHE A 175 -20.76 -15.10 -18.66
CA PHE A 175 -20.53 -15.20 -17.22
C PHE A 175 -19.11 -15.62 -16.83
N ASN A 176 -18.61 -16.74 -17.38
CA ASN A 176 -17.30 -17.28 -17.00
C ASN A 176 -16.15 -16.32 -17.36
N LEU A 177 -16.23 -15.65 -18.52
CA LEU A 177 -15.22 -14.69 -18.96
C LEU A 177 -15.24 -13.44 -18.09
N LEU A 178 -16.45 -12.93 -17.80
CA LEU A 178 -16.67 -11.76 -16.97
C LEU A 178 -16.22 -12.02 -15.52
N MET A 179 -16.48 -13.22 -14.98
CA MET A 179 -15.98 -13.65 -13.66
C MET A 179 -14.46 -13.73 -13.61
N LEU A 180 -13.81 -14.29 -14.64
CA LEU A 180 -12.35 -14.33 -14.69
C LEU A 180 -11.74 -12.92 -14.76
N HIS A 181 -12.27 -12.06 -15.63
CA HIS A 181 -11.84 -10.67 -15.75
C HIS A 181 -12.08 -9.91 -14.44
N GLY A 182 -13.25 -10.06 -13.82
CA GLY A 182 -13.60 -9.46 -12.54
C GLY A 182 -12.68 -9.92 -11.41
N PHE A 183 -12.39 -11.22 -11.31
CA PHE A 183 -11.49 -11.77 -10.30
C PHE A 183 -10.09 -11.15 -10.37
N ILE A 184 -9.51 -11.07 -11.58
CA ILE A 184 -8.19 -10.48 -11.80
C ILE A 184 -8.23 -8.96 -11.59
N SER A 185 -9.31 -8.30 -12.00
CA SER A 185 -9.44 -6.86 -11.84
C SER A 185 -9.55 -6.44 -10.39
N VAL A 186 -10.41 -7.12 -9.60
CA VAL A 186 -10.55 -6.86 -8.18
C VAL A 186 -9.24 -7.18 -7.43
N PHE A 187 -8.48 -8.20 -7.87
CA PHE A 187 -7.14 -8.43 -7.34
C PHE A 187 -6.27 -7.18 -7.44
N TYR A 188 -6.12 -6.61 -8.64
CA TYR A 188 -5.30 -5.40 -8.83
C TYR A 188 -5.87 -4.19 -8.07
N ILE A 189 -7.19 -4.01 -8.08
CA ILE A 189 -7.87 -2.95 -7.33
C ILE A 189 -7.53 -3.04 -5.85
N VAL A 190 -7.51 -4.25 -5.27
CA VAL A 190 -7.15 -4.47 -3.85
C VAL A 190 -5.64 -4.40 -3.62
N SER A 191 -4.81 -4.82 -4.56
CA SER A 191 -3.34 -4.75 -4.46
C SER A 191 -2.82 -3.31 -4.40
N VAL A 192 -3.46 -2.36 -5.09
CA VAL A 192 -3.05 -0.94 -5.08
C VAL A 192 -3.06 -0.32 -3.67
N PRO A 193 -4.18 -0.28 -2.93
CA PRO A 193 -4.19 0.26 -1.57
C PRO A 193 -3.32 -0.57 -0.62
N ILE A 194 -3.27 -1.90 -0.74
CA ILE A 194 -2.33 -2.72 0.07
C ILE A 194 -0.89 -2.21 -0.11
N ALA A 195 -0.43 -2.05 -1.35
CA ALA A 195 0.93 -1.64 -1.63
C ALA A 195 1.19 -0.18 -1.19
N VAL A 196 0.29 0.74 -1.49
CA VAL A 196 0.45 2.17 -1.16
C VAL A 196 0.36 2.41 0.35
N ASP A 197 -0.65 1.86 1.01
CA ASP A 197 -0.90 2.10 2.44
C ASP A 197 0.21 1.47 3.30
N THR A 198 0.68 0.27 2.97
CA THR A 198 1.77 -0.38 3.72
C THR A 198 3.10 0.35 3.55
N MET A 199 3.32 1.01 2.41
CA MET A 199 4.49 1.87 2.21
C MET A 199 4.41 3.16 3.03
N PHE A 200 3.21 3.73 3.15
CA PHE A 200 2.99 4.89 4.00
C PHE A 200 3.20 4.52 5.48
N VAL A 201 2.68 3.38 5.93
CA VAL A 201 2.92 2.86 7.27
C VAL A 201 4.39 2.59 7.51
N LEU A 202 5.13 2.04 6.54
CA LEU A 202 6.59 1.89 6.64
C LEU A 202 7.27 3.23 6.92
N CYS A 203 6.91 4.28 6.18
CA CYS A 203 7.48 5.61 6.38
C CYS A 203 7.12 6.16 7.77
N ILE A 204 5.87 6.02 8.22
CA ILE A 204 5.45 6.43 9.57
C ILE A 204 6.25 5.68 10.63
N GLN A 205 6.34 4.35 10.55
CA GLN A 205 7.06 3.53 11.51
C GLN A 205 8.54 3.90 11.55
N HIS A 206 9.14 4.23 10.41
CA HIS A 206 10.51 4.71 10.34
C HIS A 206 10.68 6.06 11.03
N VAL A 207 9.80 7.03 10.77
CA VAL A 207 9.81 8.35 11.44
C VAL A 207 9.62 8.20 12.95
N CYS A 208 8.70 7.34 13.39
CA CYS A 208 8.51 7.06 14.81
C CYS A 208 9.77 6.45 15.44
N ALA A 209 10.46 5.55 14.74
CA ALA A 209 11.72 4.99 15.20
C ALA A 209 12.79 6.07 15.37
N LEU A 210 12.89 7.02 14.42
CA LEU A 210 13.82 8.15 14.53
C LEU A 210 13.51 9.03 15.75
N PHE A 211 12.24 9.33 16.01
CA PHE A 211 11.86 10.09 17.20
C PHE A 211 12.19 9.36 18.51
N GLU A 212 11.97 8.04 18.57
CA GLU A 212 12.33 7.25 19.74
C GLU A 212 13.85 7.21 19.95
N ILE A 213 14.64 7.17 18.87
CA ILE A 213 16.11 7.26 18.93
C ILE A 213 16.55 8.62 19.47
N ILE A 214 15.97 9.72 18.98
CA ILE A 214 16.27 11.07 19.48
C ILE A 214 15.95 11.16 20.98
N LYS A 215 14.80 10.64 21.40
CA LYS A 215 14.42 10.60 22.82
C LYS A 215 15.44 9.79 23.64
N TYR A 216 15.80 8.60 23.17
CA TYR A 216 16.81 7.75 23.80
C TYR A 216 18.14 8.51 23.98
N ASP A 217 18.61 9.18 22.94
CA ASP A 217 19.87 9.94 22.99
C ASP A 217 19.79 11.10 23.99
N MET A 218 18.67 11.85 24.03
CA MET A 218 18.48 12.95 24.97
C MET A 218 18.48 12.50 26.44
N GLU A 219 17.82 11.38 26.75
CA GLU A 219 17.81 10.80 28.11
C GLU A 219 19.22 10.34 28.53
N HIS A 220 20.02 9.82 27.60
CA HIS A 220 21.40 9.39 27.89
C HIS A 220 22.38 10.56 28.01
N ILE A 221 22.11 11.70 27.36
CA ILE A 221 22.88 12.94 27.54
C ILE A 221 22.59 13.58 28.91
N GLN A 222 21.35 13.50 29.42
CA GLN A 222 21.03 14.03 30.76
C GLN A 222 21.55 13.16 31.91
N GLY A 223 21.83 11.87 31.66
CA GLY A 223 22.34 10.93 32.65
C GLY A 223 23.86 10.92 32.82
N SER A 224 24.62 11.52 31.90
CA SER A 224 26.03 11.86 32.12
C SER A 224 26.07 13.16 32.93
N ASP A 225 26.50 13.07 34.19
CA ASP A 225 26.73 14.25 35.03
C ASP A 225 27.49 15.30 34.21
N PHE A 226 26.94 16.51 34.11
CA PHE A 226 27.62 17.70 33.60
C PHE A 226 28.81 18.02 34.54
N VAL A 227 29.85 17.20 34.46
CA VAL A 227 31.14 17.47 35.08
C VAL A 227 31.78 18.50 34.17
N THR A 228 31.72 19.75 34.61
CA THR A 228 32.57 20.88 34.22
C THR A 228 33.83 20.42 33.47
N LEU A 229 33.83 20.53 32.14
CA LEU A 229 35.04 20.38 31.34
C LEU A 229 35.01 21.39 30.21
N GLU A 230 36.13 22.10 30.08
CA GLU A 230 36.42 23.06 29.03
C GLU A 230 36.13 22.42 27.66
N LEU A 231 35.16 23.00 26.94
CA LEU A 231 34.69 22.52 25.65
C LEU A 231 35.77 22.72 24.59
N ASP A 232 36.54 21.66 24.29
CA ASP A 232 37.23 21.53 23.01
C ASP A 232 36.25 20.97 21.98
N ILE A 233 35.72 21.86 21.12
CA ILE A 233 34.64 21.63 20.16
C ILE A 233 35.00 20.54 19.13
N ALA A 234 36.28 20.18 19.00
CA ALA A 234 36.77 19.20 18.03
C ALA A 234 36.50 17.73 18.41
N ASP A 235 36.52 17.40 19.72
CA ASP A 235 36.45 16.00 20.22
C ASP A 235 35.23 15.72 21.11
N ASP A 236 34.30 16.66 21.21
CA ASP A 236 33.11 16.51 22.06
C ASP A 236 32.08 15.56 21.43
N ILE A 237 31.96 14.38 22.04
CA ILE A 237 31.01 13.31 21.71
C ILE A 237 29.56 13.78 21.88
N GLU A 238 29.28 14.66 22.84
CA GLU A 238 27.93 15.18 23.11
C GLU A 238 27.52 16.20 22.05
N TYR A 239 28.44 17.05 21.62
CA TYR A 239 28.24 17.95 20.49
C TYR A 239 27.93 17.20 19.19
N HIS A 240 28.64 16.10 18.92
CA HIS A 240 28.37 15.24 17.76
C HIS A 240 26.99 14.56 17.84
N LYS A 241 26.55 14.13 19.03
CA LYS A 241 25.20 13.58 19.24
C LYS A 241 24.12 14.64 19.02
N ILE A 242 24.35 15.90 19.42
CA ILE A 242 23.40 17.01 19.17
C ILE A 242 23.31 17.30 17.67
N ILE A 243 24.44 17.37 16.95
CA ILE A 243 24.43 17.53 15.49
C ILE A 243 23.70 16.37 14.82
N GLU A 244 23.92 15.13 15.28
CA GLU A 244 23.23 13.96 14.76
C GLU A 244 21.72 14.05 15.03
N CYS A 245 21.28 14.45 16.23
CA CYS A 245 19.88 14.69 16.55
C CYS A 245 19.26 15.76 15.65
N ILE A 246 19.97 16.87 15.37
CA ILE A 246 19.50 17.92 14.46
C ILE A 246 19.36 17.38 13.04
N LYS A 247 20.31 16.57 12.56
CA LYS A 247 20.24 15.92 11.24
C LYS A 247 19.08 14.93 11.16
N LEU A 248 18.87 14.11 12.19
CA LEU A 248 17.76 13.16 12.25
C LEU A 248 16.41 13.86 12.32
N HIS A 249 16.33 14.98 13.05
CA HIS A 249 15.13 15.82 13.11
C HIS A 249 14.84 16.47 11.76
N ASP A 250 15.85 17.00 11.05
CA ASP A 250 15.69 17.55 9.70
C ASP A 250 15.28 16.47 8.68
N GLN A 251 15.87 15.28 8.76
CA GLN A 251 15.48 14.11 7.95
C GLN A 251 14.03 13.70 8.24
N ALA A 252 13.63 13.59 9.51
CA ALA A 252 12.25 13.30 9.90
C ALA A 252 11.28 14.35 9.35
N PHE A 253 11.62 15.64 9.43
CA PHE A 253 10.80 16.72 8.89
C PHE A 253 10.71 16.74 7.37
N LYS A 254 11.70 16.22 6.64
CA LYS A 254 11.62 16.01 5.18
C LYS A 254 10.69 14.86 4.78
N LEU A 255 10.47 13.89 5.68
CA LEU A 255 9.52 12.78 5.48
C LEU A 255 8.07 13.21 5.78
N VAL A 256 7.85 14.20 6.65
CA VAL A 256 6.53 14.71 7.09
C VAL A 256 5.68 15.48 6.04
N PRO A 257 6.19 16.22 5.03
CA PRO A 257 5.36 17.06 4.17
C PRO A 257 4.43 16.25 3.26
N VAL A 258 4.68 14.94 3.14
CA VAL A 258 3.86 13.98 2.38
C VAL A 258 2.53 13.69 3.09
N GLY A 259 2.42 13.94 4.41
CA GLY A 259 1.16 13.78 5.16
C GLY A 259 0.18 14.96 5.01
N ASN A 260 0.65 16.16 4.64
CA ASN A 260 -0.15 17.39 4.66
C ASN A 260 -0.60 17.90 3.28
N THR A 261 -0.33 17.17 2.20
CA THR A 261 -0.80 17.50 0.84
C THR A 261 -1.69 16.43 0.21
N LEU A 262 -2.26 15.55 1.04
CA LEU A 262 -3.22 14.52 0.65
C LEU A 262 -4.55 14.71 1.39
#